data_AF-A0A8H7ZVG1-F1
#
_entry.id   AF-A0A8H7ZVG1-F1
#
_cell.length_a   1.000
_cell.length_b   1.000
_cell.length_c   1.000
_cell.angle_alpha   90.00
_cell.angle_beta   90.00
_cell.angle_gamma   90.00
#
_symmetry.space_group_name_H-M   'P 1'
#
loop_
_entity.id
_entity.type
_entity.pdbx_description
1 polymer ?
#
loop_
_entity_poly.entity_id
_entity_poly.type
_entity_poly.pdbx_seq_one_letter_code
_entity_poly.pdbx_strand_id
1 'polypeptide(L)'
;MGDVLISFIQHLGALALRCRRSAVPPTSLYQQCLTLTDRLMCVPGFDRYMEPGLNGHVVTTPGGSFSPSMDPVCALWTAFRTGAALCVLFNAARPSEPLDVSDLQDFTNVNACKKGVYRFLVGCKKDFNFPEDRLFSITELYQDDTNGFVKVIRIVSDILSRIQEQGTLVKSRRPSVRLSDIDRLSVGPMGNREKVVTELLETERKYVSDLEELQNYMRQLQQADVVSQETIRWLFVNLNSLVDFQRRFLIGIEANA
;
A
#
# COMPACT_ATOMS: atom_id res chain seq x y z
N MET A 1 37.97 6.23 -8.39
CA MET A 1 37.07 5.14 -7.96
C MET A 1 37.09 4.95 -6.44
N GLY A 2 38.26 4.97 -5.78
CA GLY A 2 38.37 4.86 -4.31
C GLY A 2 37.68 5.98 -3.51
N ASP A 3 37.85 7.25 -3.89
CA ASP A 3 37.25 8.37 -3.14
C ASP A 3 35.71 8.42 -3.21
N VAL A 4 35.15 7.99 -4.35
CA VAL A 4 33.68 7.88 -4.53
C VAL A 4 33.13 6.77 -3.64
N LEU A 5 33.84 5.64 -3.53
CA LEU A 5 33.44 4.53 -2.66
C LEU A 5 33.53 4.91 -1.17
N ILE A 6 34.53 5.69 -0.78
CA ILE A 6 34.71 6.16 0.61
C ILE A 6 33.63 7.17 1.00
N SER A 7 33.35 8.16 0.14
CA SER A 7 32.26 9.12 0.35
C SER A 7 30.90 8.43 0.42
N PHE A 8 30.70 7.42 -0.43
CA PHE A 8 29.50 6.57 -0.44
C PHE A 8 29.34 5.75 0.85
N ILE A 9 30.39 5.11 1.34
CA ILE A 9 30.36 4.35 2.61
C ILE A 9 30.07 5.29 3.80
N GLN A 10 30.64 6.50 3.79
CA GLN A 10 30.40 7.49 4.85
C GLN A 10 28.94 7.99 4.84
N HIS A 11 28.36 8.23 3.66
CA HIS A 11 26.95 8.63 3.54
C HIS A 11 25.98 7.51 3.90
N LEU A 12 26.25 6.26 3.46
CA LEU A 12 25.48 5.09 3.85
C LEU A 12 25.57 4.84 5.36
N GLY A 13 26.76 4.97 5.95
CA GLY A 13 26.94 4.85 7.39
C GLY A 13 26.13 5.89 8.16
N ALA A 14 26.16 7.15 7.72
CA ALA A 14 25.39 8.23 8.34
C ALA A 14 23.87 8.07 8.19
N LEU A 15 23.40 7.55 7.05
CA LEU A 15 21.99 7.24 6.81
C LEU A 15 21.51 6.02 7.63
N ALA A 16 22.30 4.95 7.69
CA ALA A 16 22.02 3.75 8.46
C ALA A 16 21.99 4.02 9.98
N LEU A 17 22.84 4.93 10.47
CA LEU A 17 22.86 5.35 11.88
C LEU A 17 21.60 6.12 12.30
N ARG A 18 20.91 6.81 11.38
CA ARG A 18 19.65 7.53 11.66
C ARG A 18 18.43 6.61 11.71
N CYS A 19 18.51 5.40 11.14
CA CYS A 19 17.43 4.40 11.09
C CYS A 19 17.55 3.31 12.17
N ARG A 20 18.01 3.64 13.38
CA ARG A 20 18.05 2.66 14.48
C ARG A 20 16.63 2.24 14.92
N ARG A 21 16.27 1.02 14.48
CA ARG A 21 15.28 0.04 15.01
C ARG A 21 14.06 0.62 15.75
N SER A 22 12.91 0.60 15.08
CA SER A 22 11.63 0.42 15.77
C SER A 22 11.56 -1.03 16.27
N ALA A 23 11.22 -1.23 17.54
CA ALA A 23 11.05 -2.56 18.14
C ALA A 23 9.74 -3.26 17.70
N VAL A 24 8.98 -2.64 16.80
CA VAL A 24 7.73 -3.18 16.25
C VAL A 24 8.07 -4.03 15.02
N PRO A 25 7.60 -5.29 14.94
CA PRO A 25 7.79 -6.11 13.75
C PRO A 25 7.21 -5.40 12.52
N PRO A 26 7.90 -5.44 11.37
CA PRO A 26 7.45 -4.73 10.18
C PRO A 26 6.12 -5.31 9.71
N THR A 27 5.17 -4.42 9.42
CA THR A 27 3.84 -4.80 8.91
C THR A 27 3.91 -5.03 7.41
N SER A 28 3.46 -6.19 6.94
CA SER A 28 3.46 -6.51 5.51
C SER A 28 2.45 -5.65 4.74
N LEU A 29 2.61 -5.56 3.42
CA LEU A 29 1.65 -4.87 2.55
C LEU A 29 0.24 -5.47 2.68
N TYR A 30 0.12 -6.79 2.82
CA TYR A 30 -1.16 -7.47 3.02
C TYR A 30 -1.82 -7.05 4.34
N GLN A 31 -1.07 -7.05 5.45
CA GLN A 31 -1.55 -6.63 6.77
C GLN A 31 -1.95 -5.14 6.78
N GLN A 32 -1.19 -4.30 6.08
CA GLN A 32 -1.53 -2.90 5.86
C GLN A 32 -2.85 -2.79 5.11
N CYS A 33 -3.05 -3.58 4.05
CA CYS A 33 -4.29 -3.59 3.26
C CYS A 33 -5.50 -4.09 4.07
N LEU A 34 -5.34 -5.10 4.92
CA LEU A 34 -6.41 -5.55 5.83
C LEU A 34 -6.84 -4.43 6.78
N THR A 35 -5.87 -3.81 7.45
CA THR A 35 -6.12 -2.70 8.37
C THR A 35 -6.76 -1.51 7.64
N LEU A 36 -6.31 -1.23 6.42
CA LEU A 36 -6.83 -0.13 5.61
C LEU A 36 -8.27 -0.40 5.18
N THR A 37 -8.59 -1.64 4.80
CA THR A 37 -9.95 -2.07 4.44
C THR A 37 -10.93 -1.81 5.59
N ASP A 38 -10.58 -2.23 6.81
CA ASP A 38 -11.41 -1.98 7.99
C ASP A 38 -11.66 -0.49 8.22
N ARG A 39 -10.64 0.34 8.06
CA ARG A 39 -10.74 1.80 8.22
C ARG A 39 -11.57 2.44 7.12
N LEU A 40 -11.42 1.99 5.87
CA LEU A 40 -12.18 2.49 4.73
C LEU A 40 -13.67 2.16 4.85
N MET A 41 -14.02 1.00 5.41
CA MET A 41 -15.41 0.64 5.69
C MET A 41 -16.07 1.53 6.76
N CYS A 42 -15.29 2.32 7.51
CA CYS A 42 -15.78 3.32 8.45
C CYS A 42 -16.04 4.69 7.78
N VAL A 43 -15.69 4.85 6.50
CA VAL A 43 -15.92 6.06 5.71
C VAL A 43 -17.30 6.00 5.05
N PRO A 44 -18.20 6.96 5.30
CA PRO A 44 -19.54 6.96 4.70
C PRO A 44 -19.51 6.91 3.18
N GLY A 45 -20.25 5.98 2.58
CA GLY A 45 -20.38 5.83 1.12
C GLY A 45 -19.17 5.20 0.43
N PHE A 46 -18.18 4.69 1.18
CA PHE A 46 -17.05 3.98 0.61
C PHE A 46 -17.37 2.51 0.29
N ASP A 47 -18.35 1.93 0.97
CA ASP A 47 -18.78 0.53 0.87
C ASP A 47 -19.06 0.08 -0.57
N ARG A 48 -19.68 0.93 -1.39
CA ARG A 48 -19.95 0.66 -2.80
C ARG A 48 -18.70 0.40 -3.66
N TYR A 49 -17.51 0.83 -3.21
CA TYR A 49 -16.25 0.64 -3.94
C TYR A 49 -15.51 -0.64 -3.53
N MET A 50 -15.99 -1.33 -2.50
CA MET A 50 -15.45 -2.62 -2.07
C MET A 50 -16.24 -3.82 -2.61
N GLU A 51 -17.31 -3.58 -3.38
CA GLU A 51 -18.11 -4.65 -3.97
C GLU A 51 -17.36 -5.37 -5.10
N PRO A 52 -17.34 -6.71 -5.12
CA PRO A 52 -16.71 -7.46 -6.20
C PRO A 52 -17.43 -7.21 -7.54
N GLY A 53 -16.68 -6.85 -8.58
CA GLY A 53 -17.19 -6.68 -9.95
C GLY A 53 -17.19 -5.25 -10.51
N LEU A 54 -16.76 -4.25 -9.73
CA LEU A 54 -16.80 -2.83 -10.10
C LEU A 54 -16.11 -2.46 -11.42
N ASN A 55 -14.98 -3.10 -11.76
CA ASN A 55 -14.22 -2.81 -12.98
C ASN A 55 -14.50 -3.81 -14.12
N GLY A 56 -15.63 -4.53 -14.09
CA GLY A 56 -15.97 -5.56 -15.10
C GLY A 56 -15.06 -6.79 -15.09
N HIS A 57 -14.11 -6.86 -14.15
CA HIS A 57 -13.28 -8.04 -13.91
C HIS A 57 -14.06 -9.03 -13.05
N VAL A 58 -15.05 -9.66 -13.66
CA VAL A 58 -15.66 -10.86 -13.10
C VAL A 58 -14.61 -11.96 -13.23
N VAL A 59 -14.02 -12.39 -12.12
CA VAL A 59 -13.30 -13.67 -12.09
C VAL A 59 -14.37 -14.76 -12.14
N THR A 60 -14.92 -14.99 -13.34
CA THR A 60 -15.74 -16.17 -13.62
C THR A 60 -14.79 -17.34 -13.78
N THR A 61 -14.56 -18.08 -12.70
CA THR A 61 -14.18 -19.48 -12.83
C THR A 61 -15.36 -20.23 -13.47
N PRO A 62 -15.12 -21.14 -14.43
CA PRO A 62 -16.18 -21.96 -15.00
C PRO A 62 -16.65 -22.95 -13.93
N GLY A 63 -17.82 -22.67 -13.36
CA GLY A 63 -18.41 -23.40 -12.24
C GLY A 63 -18.81 -22.41 -11.15
N GLY A 64 -20.11 -22.12 -11.05
CA GLY A 64 -20.71 -21.04 -10.24
C GLY A 64 -20.60 -21.19 -8.72
N SER A 65 -19.41 -21.44 -8.19
CA SER A 65 -19.07 -21.23 -6.79
C SER A 65 -18.45 -19.85 -6.64
N PHE A 66 -19.18 -18.93 -6.00
CA PHE A 66 -18.64 -17.68 -5.48
C PHE A 66 -17.37 -17.97 -4.68
N SER A 67 -16.22 -17.44 -5.09
CA SER A 67 -15.04 -17.45 -4.23
C SER A 67 -15.32 -16.52 -3.04
N PRO A 68 -15.35 -17.03 -1.79
CA PRO A 68 -15.32 -16.16 -0.64
C PRO A 68 -13.91 -15.58 -0.56
N SER A 69 -13.79 -14.27 -0.31
CA SER A 69 -12.54 -13.50 -0.19
C SER A 69 -11.82 -13.18 -1.52
N MET A 70 -12.07 -12.00 -2.07
CA MET A 70 -11.02 -11.32 -2.83
C MET A 70 -9.89 -10.99 -1.85
N ASP A 71 -8.65 -11.25 -2.26
CA ASP A 71 -7.47 -10.76 -1.56
C ASP A 71 -7.61 -9.24 -1.30
N PRO A 72 -7.42 -8.75 -0.05
CA PRO A 72 -7.56 -7.34 0.30
C PRO A 72 -6.67 -6.42 -0.53
N VAL A 73 -5.49 -6.88 -0.95
CA VAL A 73 -4.60 -6.08 -1.80
C VAL A 73 -5.27 -5.86 -3.16
N CYS A 74 -5.74 -6.92 -3.81
CA CYS A 74 -6.46 -6.84 -5.09
C CYS A 74 -7.76 -6.03 -5.01
N ALA A 75 -8.53 -6.18 -3.92
CA ALA A 75 -9.78 -5.45 -3.71
C ALA A 75 -9.51 -3.94 -3.63
N LEU A 76 -8.55 -3.51 -2.79
CA LEU A 76 -8.17 -2.10 -2.67
C LEU A 76 -7.59 -1.54 -3.96
N TRP A 77 -6.77 -2.32 -4.66
CA TRP A 77 -6.21 -1.90 -5.94
C TRP A 77 -7.30 -1.64 -6.98
N THR A 78 -8.26 -2.55 -7.09
CA THR A 78 -9.41 -2.43 -7.98
C THR A 78 -10.25 -1.19 -7.61
N ALA A 79 -10.53 -1.02 -6.32
CA ALA A 79 -11.29 0.13 -5.80
C ALA A 79 -10.60 1.46 -6.14
N PHE A 80 -9.30 1.61 -5.86
CA PHE A 80 -8.59 2.86 -6.11
C PHE A 80 -8.41 3.16 -7.60
N ARG A 81 -8.33 2.13 -8.45
CA ARG A 81 -8.29 2.32 -9.91
C ARG A 81 -9.56 2.95 -10.46
N THR A 82 -10.71 2.86 -9.78
CA THR A 82 -11.95 3.57 -10.19
C THR A 82 -11.78 5.10 -10.19
N GLY A 83 -10.81 5.65 -9.44
CA GLY A 83 -10.61 7.09 -9.25
C GLY A 83 -11.71 7.78 -8.42
N ALA A 84 -12.97 7.40 -8.61
CA ALA A 84 -14.11 7.85 -7.82
C ALA A 84 -13.96 7.50 -6.33
N ALA A 85 -13.48 6.30 -6.00
CA ALA A 85 -13.24 5.88 -4.62
C ALA A 85 -12.26 6.82 -3.90
N LEU A 86 -11.18 7.23 -4.59
CA LEU A 86 -10.19 8.17 -4.04
C LEU A 86 -10.78 9.56 -3.84
N CYS A 87 -11.62 10.04 -4.79
CA CYS A 87 -12.29 11.32 -4.67
C CYS A 87 -13.30 11.35 -3.51
N VAL A 88 -14.08 10.27 -3.32
CA VAL A 88 -15.01 10.13 -2.19
C VAL A 88 -14.25 10.14 -0.86
N LEU A 89 -13.13 9.41 -0.78
CA LEU A 89 -12.27 9.44 0.40
C LEU A 89 -11.73 10.85 0.68
N PHE A 90 -11.25 11.55 -0.35
CA PHE A 90 -10.78 12.93 -0.24
C PHE A 90 -11.88 13.84 0.32
N ASN A 91 -13.10 13.76 -0.22
CA ASN A 91 -14.24 14.56 0.24
C ASN A 91 -14.64 14.23 1.69
N ALA A 92 -14.48 12.97 2.13
CA ALA A 92 -14.73 12.58 3.51
C ALA A 92 -13.79 13.25 4.52
N ALA A 93 -12.61 13.70 4.08
CA ALA A 93 -11.67 14.49 4.88
C ALA A 93 -12.04 15.98 4.97
N ARG A 94 -13.21 16.37 4.43
CA ARG A 94 -13.75 17.73 4.45
C ARG A 94 -12.73 18.77 3.96
N PRO A 95 -12.29 18.65 2.70
CA PRO A 95 -11.41 19.63 2.06
C PRO A 95 -12.09 20.99 1.98
N SER A 96 -11.29 22.03 1.73
CA SER A 96 -11.80 23.39 1.50
C SER A 96 -12.68 23.44 0.24
N GLU A 97 -12.32 22.64 -0.77
CA GLU A 97 -13.08 22.49 -2.00
C GLU A 97 -13.31 20.99 -2.31
N PRO A 98 -14.56 20.50 -2.22
CA PRO A 98 -14.85 19.10 -2.52
C PRO A 98 -14.71 18.81 -4.02
N LEU A 99 -14.23 17.63 -4.33
CA LEU A 99 -14.10 17.14 -5.70
C LEU A 99 -15.45 16.69 -6.24
N ASP A 100 -15.81 17.12 -7.44
CA ASP A 100 -16.99 16.60 -8.14
C ASP A 100 -16.75 15.15 -8.61
N VAL A 101 -17.70 14.27 -8.28
CA VAL A 101 -17.70 12.84 -8.59
C VAL A 101 -18.92 12.42 -9.43
N SER A 102 -19.75 13.39 -9.85
CA SER A 102 -21.01 13.13 -10.56
C SER A 102 -20.76 12.47 -11.93
N ASP A 103 -19.66 12.80 -12.60
CA ASP A 103 -19.24 12.24 -13.89
C ASP A 103 -18.34 11.01 -13.77
N LEU A 104 -18.10 10.50 -12.55
CA LEU A 104 -17.21 9.36 -12.29
C LEU A 104 -17.97 8.07 -11.90
N GLN A 105 -19.20 7.91 -12.37
CA GLN A 105 -20.05 6.76 -12.04
C GLN A 105 -19.83 5.54 -12.96
N ASP A 106 -19.24 5.73 -14.14
CA ASP A 106 -18.92 4.65 -15.07
C ASP A 106 -17.50 4.11 -14.84
N PHE A 107 -17.43 2.99 -14.12
CA PHE A 107 -16.16 2.33 -13.75
C PHE A 107 -15.58 1.48 -14.89
N THR A 108 -16.32 1.26 -15.98
CA THR A 108 -15.81 0.54 -17.16
C THR A 108 -14.95 1.44 -18.05
N ASN A 109 -15.19 2.75 -17.97
CA ASN A 109 -14.45 3.74 -18.74
C ASN A 109 -13.12 4.11 -18.05
N VAL A 110 -12.04 3.48 -18.49
CA VAL A 110 -10.69 3.72 -17.99
C VAL A 110 -10.28 5.20 -18.05
N ASN A 111 -10.73 5.96 -19.05
CA ASN A 111 -10.40 7.38 -19.15
C ASN A 111 -11.12 8.22 -18.07
N ALA A 112 -12.38 7.90 -17.77
CA ALA A 112 -13.11 8.51 -16.65
C ALA A 112 -12.44 8.15 -15.32
N CYS A 113 -12.07 6.89 -15.13
CA CYS A 113 -11.34 6.44 -13.94
C CYS A 113 -10.02 7.19 -13.75
N LYS A 114 -9.19 7.30 -14.81
CA LYS A 114 -7.94 8.08 -14.78
C LYS A 114 -8.18 9.57 -14.51
N LYS A 115 -9.27 10.15 -15.05
CA LYS A 115 -9.70 11.53 -14.75
C LYS A 115 -10.01 11.70 -13.26
N GLY A 116 -10.67 10.73 -12.64
CA GLY A 116 -10.90 10.70 -11.19
C GLY A 116 -9.61 10.66 -10.38
N VAL A 117 -8.67 9.78 -10.76
CA VAL A 117 -7.34 9.72 -10.12
C VAL A 117 -6.60 11.05 -10.26
N TYR A 118 -6.65 11.68 -11.44
CA TYR A 118 -6.05 12.99 -11.66
C TYR A 118 -6.62 14.06 -10.73
N ARG A 119 -7.96 14.15 -10.62
CA ARG A 119 -8.63 15.11 -9.72
C ARG A 119 -8.21 14.91 -8.27
N PHE A 120 -8.16 13.66 -7.83
CA PHE A 120 -7.67 13.31 -6.49
C PHE A 120 -6.24 13.84 -6.25
N LEU A 121 -5.31 13.60 -7.18
CA LEU A 121 -3.92 14.06 -7.05
C LEU A 121 -3.82 15.59 -6.98
N VAL A 122 -4.59 16.30 -7.81
CA VAL A 122 -4.64 17.79 -7.77
C VAL A 122 -5.19 18.27 -6.42
N GLY A 123 -6.28 17.66 -5.93
CA GLY A 123 -6.84 17.96 -4.61
C GLY A 123 -5.85 17.73 -3.49
N CYS A 124 -5.13 16.60 -3.51
CA CYS A 124 -4.10 16.30 -2.52
C CYS A 124 -2.95 17.31 -2.51
N LYS A 125 -2.52 17.79 -3.68
CA LYS A 125 -1.48 18.83 -3.77
C LYS A 125 -1.97 20.15 -3.18
N LYS A 126 -3.24 20.51 -3.39
CA LYS A 126 -3.85 21.78 -2.93
C LYS A 126 -4.15 21.80 -1.43
N ASP A 127 -4.83 20.78 -0.90
CA ASP A 127 -5.39 20.82 0.45
C ASP A 127 -4.54 20.10 1.50
N PHE A 128 -3.82 19.05 1.09
CA PHE A 128 -2.95 18.30 2.02
C PHE A 128 -1.49 18.74 1.96
N ASN A 129 -1.12 19.54 0.95
CA ASN A 129 0.22 20.07 0.72
C ASN A 129 1.29 18.97 0.71
N PHE A 130 0.94 17.81 0.16
CA PHE A 130 1.89 16.70 0.01
C PHE A 130 2.97 17.07 -1.03
N PRO A 131 4.25 16.76 -0.74
CA PRO A 131 5.32 17.02 -1.68
C PRO A 131 5.21 16.08 -2.89
N GLU A 132 5.71 16.53 -4.03
CA GLU A 132 5.51 15.86 -5.32
C GLU A 132 6.15 14.46 -5.38
N ASP A 133 7.26 14.27 -4.66
CA ASP A 133 7.96 12.99 -4.53
C ASP A 133 7.20 11.95 -3.68
N ARG A 134 6.27 12.40 -2.83
CA ARG A 134 5.39 11.53 -2.04
C ARG A 134 4.16 11.08 -2.83
N LEU A 135 3.70 11.89 -3.78
CA LEU A 135 2.54 11.55 -4.60
C LEU A 135 2.85 10.37 -5.52
N PHE A 136 1.83 9.54 -5.78
CA PHE A 136 1.91 8.56 -6.85
C PHE A 136 1.40 9.18 -8.17
N SER A 137 1.80 8.60 -9.30
CA SER A 137 1.30 8.96 -10.62
C SER A 137 0.19 8.01 -11.08
N ILE A 138 -0.61 8.46 -12.07
CA ILE A 138 -1.62 7.60 -12.69
C ILE A 138 -0.96 6.34 -13.27
N THR A 139 0.21 6.47 -13.87
CA THR A 139 0.98 5.33 -14.41
C THR A 139 1.31 4.33 -13.30
N GLU A 140 1.83 4.79 -12.15
CA GLU A 140 2.18 3.94 -11.02
C GLU A 140 0.97 3.18 -10.44
N LEU A 141 -0.24 3.76 -10.44
CA LEU A 141 -1.45 3.06 -9.97
C LEU A 141 -1.95 2.00 -10.97
N TYR A 142 -1.74 2.22 -12.26
CA TYR A 142 -2.20 1.34 -13.34
C TYR A 142 -1.15 0.31 -13.79
N GLN A 143 0.10 0.48 -13.38
CA GLN A 143 1.17 -0.48 -13.60
C GLN A 143 0.89 -1.78 -12.85
N ASP A 144 1.37 -2.89 -13.39
CA ASP A 144 1.23 -4.22 -12.79
C ASP A 144 2.40 -4.54 -11.85
N ASP A 145 2.68 -3.64 -10.92
CA ASP A 145 3.65 -3.84 -9.83
C ASP A 145 3.25 -3.07 -8.57
N THR A 146 3.69 -3.60 -7.42
CA THR A 146 3.32 -3.14 -6.09
C THR A 146 4.01 -1.84 -5.68
N ASN A 147 5.05 -1.36 -6.39
CA ASN A 147 5.84 -0.20 -5.95
C ASN A 147 5.00 1.08 -5.94
N GLY A 148 4.24 1.30 -7.02
CA GLY A 148 3.28 2.39 -7.09
C GLY A 148 2.17 2.25 -6.06
N PHE A 149 1.67 1.03 -5.90
CA PHE A 149 0.58 0.73 -4.98
C PHE A 149 0.94 0.99 -3.51
N VAL A 150 2.17 0.71 -3.08
CA VAL A 150 2.65 1.05 -1.72
C VAL A 150 2.57 2.56 -1.46
N LYS A 151 2.85 3.41 -2.46
CA LYS A 151 2.66 4.87 -2.31
C LYS A 151 1.19 5.23 -2.15
N VAL A 152 0.30 4.61 -2.93
CA VAL A 152 -1.15 4.80 -2.83
C VAL A 152 -1.64 4.46 -1.42
N ILE A 153 -1.24 3.30 -0.89
CA ILE A 153 -1.60 2.84 0.47
C ILE A 153 -1.15 3.83 1.54
N ARG A 154 0.05 4.41 1.40
CA ARG A 154 0.57 5.44 2.32
C ARG A 154 -0.30 6.70 2.30
N ILE A 155 -0.58 7.25 1.12
CA ILE A 155 -1.41 8.47 0.99
C ILE A 155 -2.82 8.22 1.55
N VAL A 156 -3.44 7.10 1.20
CA VAL A 156 -4.77 6.75 1.70
C VAL A 156 -4.76 6.59 3.23
N SER A 157 -3.74 5.95 3.79
CA SER A 157 -3.54 5.86 5.25
C SER A 157 -3.44 7.22 5.92
N ASP A 158 -2.71 8.17 5.31
CA ASP A 158 -2.55 9.53 5.84
C ASP A 158 -3.88 10.28 5.84
N ILE A 159 -4.64 10.20 4.74
CA ILE A 159 -5.95 10.85 4.63
C ILE A 159 -6.92 10.26 5.66
N LEU A 160 -6.94 8.94 5.83
CA LEU A 160 -7.77 8.29 6.84
C LEU A 160 -7.39 8.71 8.27
N SER A 161 -6.11 8.92 8.55
CA SER A 161 -5.67 9.43 9.85
C SER A 161 -6.18 10.85 10.09
N ARG A 162 -6.20 11.72 9.07
CA ARG A 162 -6.82 13.05 9.17
C ARG A 162 -8.34 12.98 9.39
N ILE A 163 -9.04 12.09 8.68
CA ILE A 163 -10.49 11.86 8.89
C ILE A 163 -10.77 11.39 10.33
N GLN A 164 -9.89 10.55 10.87
CA GLN A 164 -9.96 10.05 12.24
C GLN A 164 -9.76 11.16 13.27
N GLU A 165 -8.76 12.03 13.08
CA GLU A 165 -8.50 13.19 13.94
C GLU A 165 -9.68 14.18 13.97
N GLN A 166 -10.38 14.34 12.84
CA GLN A 166 -11.59 15.16 12.74
C GLN A 166 -12.84 14.52 13.37
N GLY A 167 -12.77 13.26 13.82
CA GLY A 167 -13.89 12.55 14.44
C GLY A 167 -14.99 12.11 13.47
N THR A 168 -14.71 12.10 12.16
CA THR A 168 -15.71 11.78 11.12
C THR A 168 -15.85 10.27 10.87
N LEU A 169 -14.93 9.44 11.37
CA LEU A 169 -15.03 7.98 11.24
C LEU A 169 -16.17 7.42 12.07
N VAL A 170 -17.07 6.68 11.43
CA VAL A 170 -18.13 5.94 12.12
C VAL A 170 -17.48 4.76 12.84
N LYS A 171 -17.88 4.48 14.10
CA LYS A 171 -17.42 3.27 14.80
C LYS A 171 -17.79 2.05 13.95
N SER A 172 -16.80 1.23 13.60
CA SER A 172 -17.01 0.01 12.80
C SER A 172 -18.16 -0.82 13.40
N ARG A 173 -19.17 -1.13 12.59
CA ARG A 173 -20.29 -2.02 12.97
C ARG A 173 -19.88 -3.49 13.05
N ARG A 174 -18.69 -3.85 12.54
CA ARG A 174 -18.17 -5.22 12.53
C ARG A 174 -17.13 -5.36 13.63
N PRO A 175 -17.17 -6.43 14.46
CA PRO A 175 -16.01 -6.77 15.28
C PRO A 175 -14.84 -6.98 14.33
N SER A 176 -13.85 -6.09 14.39
CA SER A 176 -12.58 -6.30 13.68
C SER A 176 -12.00 -7.58 14.25
N VAL A 177 -11.88 -8.63 13.44
CA VAL A 177 -10.94 -9.70 13.77
C VAL A 177 -9.58 -9.05 13.60
N ARG A 178 -9.03 -8.48 14.67
CA ARG A 178 -7.66 -7.95 14.61
C ARG A 178 -6.77 -9.15 14.31
N LEU A 179 -5.72 -9.00 13.50
CA LEU A 179 -4.73 -10.06 13.37
C LEU A 179 -4.19 -10.52 14.74
N SER A 180 -4.11 -9.59 15.70
CA SER A 180 -3.76 -9.89 17.09
C SER A 180 -4.78 -10.77 17.83
N ASP A 181 -6.03 -10.83 17.37
CA ASP A 181 -7.06 -11.68 17.96
C ASP A 181 -6.97 -13.11 17.41
N ILE A 182 -6.56 -13.31 16.15
CA ILE A 182 -6.28 -14.65 15.58
C ILE A 182 -5.13 -15.30 16.34
N ASP A 183 -4.06 -14.53 16.59
CA ASP A 183 -2.88 -14.98 17.32
C ASP A 183 -3.18 -15.28 18.80
N ARG A 184 -4.18 -14.59 19.39
CA ARG A 184 -4.62 -14.79 20.78
C ARG A 184 -5.67 -15.89 20.96
N LEU A 185 -6.34 -16.32 19.90
CA LEU A 185 -7.30 -17.42 19.94
C LEU A 185 -6.61 -18.80 19.89
N SER A 186 -5.33 -18.85 19.48
CA SER A 186 -4.49 -20.06 19.54
C SER A 186 -3.89 -20.24 20.95
N VAL A 187 -4.73 -20.58 21.94
CA VAL A 187 -4.29 -20.92 23.32
C VAL A 187 -3.92 -22.42 23.44
N GLY A 188 -3.60 -23.07 22.33
CA GLY A 188 -3.14 -24.46 22.27
C GLY A 188 -1.64 -24.55 21.98
N PRO A 189 -0.97 -25.67 22.31
CA PRO A 189 0.41 -25.88 21.86
C PRO A 189 0.44 -25.95 20.33
N MET A 190 1.06 -24.95 19.69
CA MET A 190 1.20 -24.90 18.23
C MET A 190 1.87 -26.18 17.74
N GLY A 191 1.25 -26.85 16.77
CA GLY A 191 1.82 -28.03 16.14
C GLY A 191 3.14 -27.69 15.44
N ASN A 192 4.02 -28.67 15.21
CA ASN A 192 5.30 -28.42 14.52
C ASN A 192 5.12 -27.74 13.15
N ARG A 193 4.03 -28.06 12.42
CA ARG A 193 3.70 -27.43 11.15
C ARG A 193 3.39 -25.93 11.31
N GLU A 194 2.60 -25.59 12.32
CA GLU A 194 2.20 -24.20 12.61
C GLU A 194 3.39 -23.35 13.03
N LYS A 195 4.31 -23.93 13.83
CA LYS A 195 5.57 -23.27 14.20
C LYS A 195 6.45 -22.97 12.99
N VAL A 196 6.62 -23.94 12.08
CA VAL A 196 7.43 -23.74 10.85
C VAL A 196 6.79 -22.69 9.94
N VAL A 197 5.46 -22.70 9.78
CA VAL A 197 4.76 -21.68 8.97
C VAL A 197 4.90 -20.29 9.61
N THR A 198 4.79 -20.19 10.93
CA THR A 198 4.95 -18.93 11.66
C THR A 198 6.37 -18.39 11.49
N GLU A 199 7.39 -19.22 11.70
CA GLU A 199 8.79 -18.84 11.52
C GLU A 199 9.08 -18.40 10.08
N LEU A 200 8.57 -19.14 9.09
CA LEU A 200 8.71 -18.79 7.67
C LEU A 200 8.08 -17.42 7.37
N LEU A 201 6.87 -17.17 7.88
CA LEU A 201 6.19 -15.88 7.71
C LEU A 201 6.95 -14.73 8.38
N GLU A 202 7.43 -14.93 9.59
CA GLU A 202 8.18 -13.91 10.33
C GLU A 202 9.50 -13.55 9.64
N THR A 203 10.25 -14.57 9.22
CA THR A 203 11.52 -14.40 8.51
C THR A 203 11.31 -13.75 7.14
N GLU A 204 10.26 -14.13 6.41
CA GLU A 204 9.91 -13.53 5.12
C GLU A 204 9.46 -12.06 5.27
N ARG A 205 8.62 -11.73 6.26
CA ARG A 205 8.25 -10.34 6.58
C ARG A 205 9.47 -9.49 6.87
N LYS A 206 10.43 -10.03 7.63
CA LYS A 206 11.67 -9.33 7.96
C LYS A 206 12.53 -9.10 6.71
N TYR A 207 12.65 -10.11 5.86
CA TYR A 207 13.41 -10.02 4.60
C TYR A 207 12.83 -8.97 3.65
N VAL A 208 11.51 -9.01 3.41
CA VAL A 208 10.82 -8.00 2.59
C VAL A 208 11.05 -6.62 3.18
N SER A 209 10.89 -6.44 4.50
CA SER A 209 11.15 -5.16 5.16
C SER A 209 12.57 -4.64 4.95
N ASP A 210 13.59 -5.51 4.98
CA ASP A 210 14.98 -5.11 4.72
C ASP A 210 15.18 -4.68 3.26
N LEU A 211 14.52 -5.35 2.32
CA LEU A 211 14.53 -4.95 0.90
C LEU A 211 13.83 -3.59 0.69
N GLU A 212 12.74 -3.30 1.41
CA GLU A 212 12.07 -2.00 1.36
C GLU A 212 12.94 -0.88 1.93
N GLU A 213 13.71 -1.17 2.98
CA GLU A 213 14.68 -0.25 3.53
C GLU A 213 15.79 0.03 2.52
N LEU A 214 16.28 -1.00 1.82
CA LEU A 214 17.25 -0.84 0.74
C LEU A 214 16.69 0.00 -0.42
N GLN A 215 15.43 -0.20 -0.82
CA GLN A 215 14.75 0.66 -1.79
C GLN A 215 14.67 2.12 -1.31
N ASN A 216 14.51 2.33 0.00
CA ASN A 216 14.49 3.65 0.58
C ASN A 216 15.86 4.32 0.51
N TYR A 217 16.96 3.59 0.74
CA TYR A 217 18.31 4.11 0.53
C TYR A 217 18.55 4.46 -0.94
N MET A 218 18.12 3.60 -1.87
CA MET A 218 18.19 3.89 -3.30
C MET A 218 17.49 5.21 -3.65
N ARG A 219 16.27 5.44 -3.16
CA ARG A 219 15.52 6.68 -3.40
C ARG A 219 16.20 7.91 -2.80
N GLN A 220 16.73 7.79 -1.58
CA GLN A 220 17.43 8.90 -0.93
C GLN A 220 18.71 9.29 -1.69
N LEU A 221 19.46 8.31 -2.20
CA LEU A 221 20.65 8.57 -3.02
C LEU A 221 20.29 9.27 -4.35
N GLN A 222 19.18 8.87 -4.97
CA GLN A 222 18.67 9.53 -6.19
C GLN A 222 18.24 10.97 -5.92
N GLN A 223 17.57 11.23 -4.79
CA GLN A 223 17.10 12.58 -4.43
C GLN A 223 18.24 13.52 -4.04
N ALA A 224 19.27 12.99 -3.37
CA ALA A 224 20.41 13.79 -2.93
C ALA A 224 21.37 14.16 -4.08
N ASP A 225 21.26 13.50 -5.23
CA ASP A 225 22.11 13.67 -6.43
C ASP A 225 23.63 13.58 -6.13
N VAL A 226 24.00 12.85 -5.07
CA VAL A 226 25.39 12.67 -4.64
C VAL A 226 26.12 11.61 -5.48
N VAL A 227 25.35 10.71 -6.11
CA VAL A 227 25.85 9.56 -6.88
C VAL A 227 25.18 9.53 -8.23
N SER A 228 25.95 9.28 -9.30
CA SER A 228 25.41 9.24 -10.66
C SER A 228 24.33 8.16 -10.82
N GLN A 229 23.36 8.40 -11.71
CA GLN A 229 22.30 7.42 -11.99
C GLN A 229 22.85 6.07 -12.48
N GLU A 230 23.96 6.08 -13.22
CA GLU A 230 24.64 4.86 -13.66
C GLU A 230 25.17 4.05 -12.47
N THR A 231 25.84 4.69 -11.52
CA THR A 231 26.35 4.03 -10.31
C THR A 231 25.21 3.49 -9.45
N ILE A 232 24.10 4.24 -9.31
CA ILE A 232 22.90 3.76 -8.60
C ILE A 232 22.33 2.50 -9.28
N ARG A 233 22.24 2.50 -10.62
CA ARG A 233 21.79 1.32 -11.37
C ARG A 233 22.71 0.11 -11.18
N TRP A 234 24.02 0.33 -11.15
CA TRP A 234 25.00 -0.73 -10.89
C TRP A 234 24.90 -1.30 -9.48
N LEU A 235 24.65 -0.45 -8.49
CA LEU A 235 24.62 -0.82 -7.09
C LEU A 235 23.35 -1.59 -6.70
N PHE A 236 22.18 -1.12 -7.16
CA PHE A 236 20.89 -1.70 -6.78
C PHE A 236 20.31 -2.64 -7.84
N VAL A 237 20.90 -2.69 -9.05
CA VAL A 237 20.55 -3.63 -10.13
C VAL A 237 19.04 -3.66 -10.38
N ASN A 238 18.36 -4.77 -10.06
CA ASN A 238 16.95 -5.03 -10.28
C ASN A 238 16.14 -4.99 -8.97
N LEU A 239 16.60 -4.26 -7.95
CA LEU A 239 15.99 -4.21 -6.62
C LEU A 239 14.49 -3.97 -6.67
N ASN A 240 13.99 -3.05 -7.50
CA ASN A 240 12.55 -2.78 -7.61
C ASN A 240 11.72 -3.99 -8.05
N SER A 241 12.25 -4.78 -8.98
CA SER A 241 11.60 -6.02 -9.44
C SER A 241 11.71 -7.12 -8.38
N LEU A 242 12.84 -7.20 -7.67
CA LEU A 242 13.02 -8.16 -6.58
C LEU A 242 12.05 -7.88 -5.44
N VAL A 243 11.95 -6.63 -4.97
CA VAL A 243 11.05 -6.27 -3.87
C VAL A 243 9.61 -6.50 -4.27
N ASP A 244 9.23 -6.15 -5.50
CA ASP A 244 7.89 -6.43 -6.02
C ASP A 244 7.55 -7.93 -5.99
N PHE A 245 8.47 -8.76 -6.49
CA PHE A 245 8.32 -10.21 -6.46
C PHE A 245 8.13 -10.73 -5.03
N GLN A 246 8.98 -10.29 -4.09
CA GLN A 246 8.92 -10.75 -2.70
C GLN A 246 7.67 -10.27 -1.97
N ARG A 247 7.18 -9.04 -2.24
CA ARG A 247 5.88 -8.58 -1.72
C ARG A 247 4.74 -9.46 -2.22
N ARG A 248 4.71 -9.77 -3.53
CA ARG A 248 3.68 -10.63 -4.12
C ARG A 248 3.72 -12.05 -3.57
N PHE A 249 4.92 -12.59 -3.37
CA PHE A 249 5.12 -13.88 -2.72
C PHE A 249 4.58 -13.87 -1.28
N LEU A 250 4.95 -12.87 -0.48
CA LEU A 250 4.47 -12.73 0.89
C LEU A 250 2.94 -12.55 0.97
N ILE A 251 2.35 -11.74 0.09
CA ILE A 251 0.88 -11.62 -0.05
C ILE A 251 0.26 -12.99 -0.33
N GLY A 252 0.84 -13.76 -1.26
CA GLY A 252 0.37 -15.09 -1.61
C GLY A 252 0.40 -16.06 -0.42
N ILE A 253 1.46 -16.02 0.40
CA ILE A 253 1.52 -16.84 1.62
C ILE A 253 0.47 -16.36 2.63
N GLU A 254 0.42 -15.06 2.94
CA GLU A 254 -0.48 -14.53 3.97
C GLU A 254 -1.97 -14.66 3.64
N ALA A 255 -2.32 -14.71 2.35
CA ALA A 255 -3.67 -15.00 1.88
C ALA A 255 -4.07 -16.48 2.04
N ASN A 256 -3.10 -17.40 2.19
CA ASN A 256 -3.32 -18.84 2.27
C ASN A 256 -2.80 -19.48 3.57
N ALA A 257 -2.34 -18.67 4.52
CA ALA A 257 -1.75 -19.09 5.80
C ALA A 257 -2.80 -19.53 6.82
#